data_AF-A0A3B0REP9-F1
#
_entry.id   AF-A0A3B0REP9-F1
#
_cell.length_a   1.000
_cell.length_b   1.000
_cell.length_c   1.000
_cell.angle_alpha   90.00
_cell.angle_beta   90.00
_cell.angle_gamma   90.00
#
_symmetry.space_group_name_H-M   'P 1'
#
loop_
_entity.id
_entity.type
_entity.pdbx_description
1 polymer ?
#
loop_
_entity_poly.entity_id
_entity_poly.type
_entity_poly.pdbx_seq_one_letter_code
_entity_poly.pdbx_strand_id
1 'polypeptide(L)'
;AAARRLQVKSYRGSEDNVMLRVLEAAQHHDIDIIVELTGDCPLLDPALIDLAVSEYHSSGVDYLCNLKDEDYAVGLSHPLGFAVQVFSTDVLADAYARTDDPLDYEHVSRPLYRNPDRYSVKYLPTPEAQRGPNMSVTLDTPQDHQVICAVMAALSPEKPDFTIEDVVAYLKAHSEICRINQDIGRVKV
;
A
#
# COMPACT_ATOMS: atom_id res chain seq x y z
N ALA A 1 10.02 16.75 9.60
CA ALA A 1 10.75 17.78 8.80
C ALA A 1 10.24 17.85 7.35
N ALA A 2 10.13 16.72 6.64
CA ALA A 2 9.65 16.69 5.25
C ALA A 2 8.16 17.11 5.10
N ALA A 3 7.24 16.52 5.87
CA ALA A 3 5.80 16.86 5.81
C ALA A 3 5.55 18.38 5.96
N ARG A 4 6.19 19.02 6.96
CA ARG A 4 6.13 20.48 7.16
C ARG A 4 6.65 21.27 5.96
N ARG A 5 7.77 20.84 5.35
CA ARG A 5 8.35 21.49 4.16
C ARG A 5 7.41 21.38 2.95
N LEU A 6 6.72 20.25 2.82
CA LEU A 6 5.76 19.98 1.75
C LEU A 6 4.34 20.48 2.08
N GLN A 7 4.15 21.16 3.22
CA GLN A 7 2.86 21.66 3.68
C GLN A 7 1.77 20.58 3.82
N VAL A 8 2.18 19.36 4.14
CA VAL A 8 1.28 18.22 4.42
C VAL A 8 0.92 18.22 5.91
N LYS A 9 -0.37 18.02 6.22
CA LYS A 9 -0.86 17.85 7.60
C LYS A 9 -0.18 16.63 8.25
N SER A 10 -0.02 16.65 9.56
CA SER A 10 0.66 15.56 10.28
C SER A 10 0.05 15.33 11.65
N TYR A 11 -0.10 14.06 12.00
CA TYR A 11 -0.45 13.60 13.33
C TYR A 11 0.73 12.83 13.96
N ARG A 12 0.86 12.89 15.28
CA ARG A 12 1.84 12.10 16.04
C ARG A 12 1.09 11.39 17.17
N GLY A 13 1.09 10.06 17.15
CA GLY A 13 0.44 9.23 18.16
C GLY A 13 1.38 8.13 18.67
N SER A 14 0.79 7.05 19.19
CA SER A 14 1.51 5.90 19.74
C SER A 14 2.50 5.30 18.73
N GLU A 15 3.70 4.95 19.18
CA GLU A 15 4.66 4.18 18.38
C GLU A 15 4.21 2.73 18.22
N ASP A 16 3.83 2.10 19.33
CA ASP A 16 3.50 0.67 19.46
C ASP A 16 2.06 0.31 19.06
N ASN A 17 1.24 1.30 18.71
CA ASN A 17 -0.15 1.07 18.30
C ASN A 17 -0.45 1.89 17.05
N VAL A 18 -0.12 1.32 15.91
CA VAL A 18 -0.28 1.95 14.59
C VAL A 18 -1.76 2.14 14.26
N MET A 19 -2.60 1.14 14.58
CA MET A 19 -4.05 1.20 14.35
C MET A 19 -4.69 2.37 15.10
N LEU A 20 -4.36 2.55 16.38
CA LEU A 20 -4.82 3.71 17.16
C LEU A 20 -4.29 5.02 16.57
N ARG A 21 -3.01 5.06 16.18
CA ARG A 21 -2.40 6.27 15.58
C ARG A 21 -3.09 6.66 14.27
N VAL A 22 -3.49 5.71 13.43
CA VAL A 22 -4.25 5.95 12.20
C VAL A 22 -5.67 6.43 12.53
N LEU A 23 -6.35 5.78 13.48
CA LEU A 23 -7.69 6.15 13.91
C LEU A 23 -7.74 7.57 14.49
N GLU A 24 -6.84 7.90 15.41
CA GLU A 24 -6.75 9.23 16.00
C GLU A 24 -6.36 10.28 14.96
N ALA A 25 -5.48 9.96 14.00
CA ALA A 25 -5.13 10.88 12.92
C ALA A 25 -6.34 11.22 12.04
N ALA A 26 -7.17 10.22 11.71
CA ALA A 26 -8.40 10.42 10.96
C ALA A 26 -9.40 11.28 11.73
N GLN A 27 -9.64 10.97 13.01
CA GLN A 27 -10.52 11.75 13.88
C GLN A 27 -10.03 13.18 14.10
N HIS A 28 -8.73 13.38 14.31
CA HIS A 28 -8.12 14.70 14.52
C HIS A 28 -8.27 15.62 13.29
N HIS A 29 -8.44 15.06 12.11
CA HIS A 29 -8.58 15.79 10.85
C HIS A 29 -9.97 15.71 10.23
N ASP A 30 -10.96 15.18 10.98
CA ASP A 30 -12.35 14.99 10.53
C ASP A 30 -12.43 14.25 9.18
N ILE A 31 -11.69 13.13 9.08
CA ILE A 31 -11.64 12.30 7.87
C ILE A 31 -12.71 11.21 7.96
N ASP A 32 -13.48 11.01 6.89
CA ASP A 32 -14.48 9.95 6.78
C ASP A 32 -13.93 8.67 6.14
N ILE A 33 -13.14 8.83 5.08
CA ILE A 33 -12.55 7.75 4.28
C ILE A 33 -11.03 7.80 4.40
N ILE A 34 -10.45 6.68 4.81
CA ILE A 34 -9.01 6.49 4.96
C ILE A 34 -8.50 5.75 3.72
N VAL A 35 -7.52 6.36 3.06
CA VAL A 35 -6.65 5.67 2.10
C VAL A 35 -5.34 5.38 2.83
N GLU A 36 -5.13 4.13 3.20
CA GLU A 36 -3.95 3.69 3.92
C GLU A 36 -2.83 3.29 2.95
N LEU A 37 -1.69 3.98 3.11
CA LEU A 37 -0.46 3.84 2.34
C LEU A 37 0.73 3.77 3.32
N THR A 38 1.84 3.16 2.90
CA THR A 38 3.06 3.09 3.71
C THR A 38 4.17 3.99 3.16
N GLY A 39 4.97 4.57 4.06
CA GLY A 39 5.97 5.61 3.73
C GLY A 39 7.22 5.09 3.00
N ASP A 40 7.38 3.78 2.92
CA ASP A 40 8.45 3.04 2.26
C ASP A 40 8.12 2.65 0.81
N CYS A 41 7.00 3.13 0.27
CA CYS A 41 6.53 2.87 -1.10
C CYS A 41 6.65 4.13 -1.99
N PRO A 42 7.85 4.62 -2.34
CA PRO A 42 8.04 5.92 -2.97
C PRO A 42 7.59 5.99 -4.43
N LEU A 43 7.36 4.85 -5.09
CA LEU A 43 6.97 4.77 -6.50
C LEU A 43 5.47 4.60 -6.71
N LEU A 44 4.66 4.72 -5.65
CA LEU A 44 3.21 4.52 -5.71
C LEU A 44 2.55 5.39 -6.79
N ASP A 45 1.63 4.79 -7.56
CA ASP A 45 0.95 5.43 -8.67
C ASP A 45 -0.30 6.20 -8.19
N PRO A 46 -0.36 7.55 -8.35
CA PRO A 46 -1.54 8.33 -7.97
C PRO A 46 -2.83 7.91 -8.69
N ALA A 47 -2.75 7.46 -9.94
CA ALA A 47 -3.94 7.02 -10.69
C ALA A 47 -4.54 5.74 -10.11
N LEU A 48 -3.71 4.88 -9.51
CA LEU A 48 -4.17 3.69 -8.79
C LEU A 48 -4.88 4.06 -7.48
N ILE A 49 -4.45 5.12 -6.80
CA ILE A 49 -5.14 5.66 -5.62
C ILE A 49 -6.52 6.17 -6.01
N ASP A 50 -6.60 6.99 -7.07
CA ASP A 50 -7.87 7.54 -7.55
C ASP A 50 -8.85 6.43 -7.97
N LEU A 51 -8.35 5.41 -8.66
CA LEU A 51 -9.13 4.22 -9.02
C LEU A 51 -9.67 3.51 -7.78
N ALA A 52 -8.84 3.26 -6.77
CA ALA A 52 -9.24 2.57 -5.55
C ALA A 52 -10.33 3.32 -4.79
N VAL A 53 -10.21 4.65 -4.68
CA VAL A 53 -11.23 5.49 -4.03
C VAL A 53 -12.54 5.47 -4.81
N SER A 54 -12.49 5.62 -6.14
CA SER A 54 -13.68 5.55 -7.01
C SER A 54 -14.39 4.19 -6.89
N GLU A 55 -13.63 3.10 -6.93
CA GLU A 55 -14.16 1.74 -6.82
C GLU A 55 -14.69 1.41 -5.43
N TYR A 56 -14.15 2.03 -4.38
CA TYR A 56 -14.65 1.91 -3.01
C TYR A 56 -16.03 2.55 -2.90
N HIS A 57 -16.16 3.80 -3.36
CA HIS A 57 -17.44 4.51 -3.39
C HIS A 57 -18.51 3.79 -4.21
N SER A 58 -18.14 3.20 -5.36
CA SER A 58 -19.11 2.53 -6.23
C SER A 58 -19.58 1.17 -5.71
N SER A 59 -18.77 0.51 -4.88
CA SER A 59 -19.04 -0.87 -4.43
C SER A 59 -19.78 -0.95 -3.10
N GLY A 60 -19.66 0.05 -2.23
CA GLY A 60 -20.31 0.05 -0.92
C GLY A 60 -19.80 -1.04 0.01
N VAL A 61 -18.55 -1.47 -0.15
CA VAL A 61 -17.89 -2.45 0.73
C VAL A 61 -17.23 -1.75 1.92
N ASP A 62 -16.94 -2.50 2.98
CA ASP A 62 -16.28 -1.99 4.19
C ASP A 62 -14.78 -1.78 3.97
N TYR A 63 -14.16 -2.64 3.15
CA TYR A 63 -12.73 -2.62 2.85
C TYR A 63 -12.45 -2.93 1.38
N LEU A 64 -11.59 -2.12 0.75
CA LEU A 64 -11.09 -2.34 -0.60
C LEU A 64 -9.57 -2.34 -0.62
N CYS A 65 -8.98 -3.30 -1.33
CA CYS A 65 -7.54 -3.36 -1.53
C CYS A 65 -7.19 -3.88 -2.93
N ASN A 66 -6.01 -3.59 -3.46
CA ASN A 66 -5.49 -4.22 -4.68
C ASN A 66 -4.54 -5.41 -4.42
N LEU A 67 -4.24 -5.69 -3.15
CA LEU A 67 -3.34 -6.75 -2.73
C LEU A 67 -4.07 -7.74 -1.80
N LYS A 68 -4.00 -9.03 -2.13
CA LYS A 68 -4.60 -10.10 -1.31
C LYS A 68 -3.58 -10.73 -0.38
N ASP A 69 -4.05 -11.23 0.75
CA ASP A 69 -3.21 -12.02 1.67
C ASP A 69 -2.61 -13.25 1.01
N GLU A 70 -3.41 -13.94 0.20
CA GLU A 70 -3.01 -15.14 -0.51
C GLU A 70 -1.88 -14.87 -1.52
N ASP A 71 -1.81 -13.65 -2.06
CA ASP A 71 -0.80 -13.25 -3.05
C ASP A 71 0.62 -13.36 -2.47
N TYR A 72 0.82 -13.20 -1.16
CA TYR A 72 2.13 -13.41 -0.53
C TYR A 72 2.59 -14.87 -0.57
N ALA A 73 1.65 -15.83 -0.62
CA ALA A 73 1.95 -17.26 -0.63
C ALA A 73 2.10 -17.84 -2.04
N VAL A 74 1.40 -17.28 -3.04
CA VAL A 74 1.38 -17.80 -4.42
C VAL A 74 2.08 -16.90 -5.44
N GLY A 75 2.60 -15.75 -5.00
CA GLY A 75 3.24 -14.74 -5.84
C GLY A 75 2.32 -13.53 -6.04
N LEU A 76 2.90 -12.33 -5.94
CA LEU A 76 2.12 -11.09 -5.92
C LEU A 76 1.41 -10.84 -7.25
N SER A 77 0.18 -10.32 -7.24
CA SER A 77 -0.49 -10.02 -8.50
C SER A 77 0.18 -8.85 -9.23
N HIS A 78 0.67 -7.84 -8.50
CA HIS A 78 1.42 -6.67 -8.96
C HIS A 78 2.73 -6.51 -8.16
N PRO A 79 3.70 -5.66 -8.58
CA PRO A 79 4.91 -5.42 -7.79
C PRO A 79 4.59 -4.98 -6.36
N LEU A 80 5.36 -5.48 -5.39
CA LEU A 80 5.28 -4.97 -4.02
C LEU A 80 5.71 -3.50 -4.01
N GLY A 81 5.01 -2.67 -3.23
CA GLY A 81 5.22 -1.22 -3.22
C GLY A 81 4.11 -0.41 -3.91
N PHE A 82 3.07 -1.08 -4.42
CA PHE A 82 1.90 -0.44 -5.03
C PHE A 82 0.58 -0.75 -4.30
N ALA A 83 0.65 -1.23 -3.05
CA ALA A 83 -0.54 -1.56 -2.29
C ALA A 83 -1.32 -0.29 -1.94
N VAL A 84 -2.64 -0.31 -2.18
CA VAL A 84 -3.58 0.75 -1.80
C VAL A 84 -4.74 0.09 -1.07
N GLN A 85 -5.04 0.61 0.11
CA GLN A 85 -6.12 0.13 0.97
C GLN A 85 -7.09 1.26 1.25
N VAL A 86 -8.39 1.00 1.16
CA VAL A 86 -9.44 2.01 1.37
C VAL A 86 -10.51 1.45 2.30
N PHE A 87 -10.84 2.19 3.35
CA PHE A 87 -11.89 1.88 4.32
C PHE A 87 -12.35 3.15 5.04
N SER A 88 -13.47 3.10 5.75
CA SER A 88 -13.97 4.27 6.50
C SER A 88 -13.37 4.33 7.91
N THR A 89 -13.33 5.55 8.47
CA THR A 89 -12.93 5.78 9.85
C THR A 89 -13.85 5.04 10.84
N ASP A 90 -15.15 4.94 10.53
CA ASP A 90 -16.11 4.19 11.34
C ASP A 90 -15.81 2.67 11.34
N VAL A 91 -15.48 2.10 10.19
CA VAL A 91 -15.09 0.68 10.07
C VAL A 91 -13.81 0.42 10.86
N LEU A 92 -12.82 1.33 10.79
CA LEU A 92 -11.60 1.20 11.60
C LEU A 92 -11.88 1.30 13.10
N ALA A 93 -12.76 2.21 13.51
CA ALA A 93 -13.15 2.36 14.92
C ALA A 93 -13.86 1.12 15.47
N ASP A 94 -14.77 0.52 14.68
CA ASP A 94 -15.44 -0.74 15.05
C ASP A 94 -14.44 -1.88 15.18
N ALA A 95 -13.52 -2.02 14.22
CA ALA A 95 -12.47 -3.04 14.27
C ALA A 95 -11.56 -2.87 15.49
N TYR A 96 -11.13 -1.64 15.78
CA TYR A 96 -10.27 -1.32 16.92
C TYR A 96 -10.94 -1.69 18.26
N ALA A 97 -12.25 -1.43 18.39
CA ALA A 97 -13.00 -1.75 19.60
C ALA A 97 -13.21 -3.26 19.83
N ARG A 98 -12.94 -4.10 18.83
CA ARG A 98 -13.23 -5.54 18.86
C ARG A 98 -12.00 -6.43 18.89
N THR A 99 -10.85 -5.91 18.46
CA THR A 99 -9.62 -6.70 18.44
C THR A 99 -8.85 -6.58 19.76
N ASP A 100 -8.20 -7.67 20.13
CA ASP A 100 -7.17 -7.74 21.17
C ASP A 100 -5.86 -8.36 20.63
N ASP A 101 -5.77 -8.62 19.32
CA ASP A 101 -4.60 -9.20 18.66
C ASP A 101 -3.53 -8.12 18.45
N PRO A 102 -2.32 -8.24 19.04
CA PRO A 102 -1.25 -7.29 18.84
C PRO A 102 -0.87 -7.10 17.36
N LEU A 103 -1.07 -8.11 16.52
CA LEU A 103 -0.81 -7.99 15.08
C LEU A 103 -1.83 -7.08 14.39
N ASP A 104 -3.05 -6.94 14.88
CA ASP A 104 -4.02 -6.00 14.32
C ASP A 104 -3.65 -4.55 14.66
N TYR A 105 -3.02 -4.33 15.82
CA TYR A 105 -2.54 -3.00 16.20
C TYR A 105 -1.37 -2.52 15.35
N GLU A 106 -0.54 -3.44 14.84
CA GLU A 106 0.54 -3.13 13.90
C GLU A 106 0.03 -3.09 12.45
N HIS A 107 -0.78 -4.08 12.06
CA HIS A 107 -1.34 -4.24 10.71
C HIS A 107 -2.80 -3.80 10.68
N VAL A 108 -2.98 -2.48 10.77
CA VAL A 108 -4.25 -1.73 10.87
C VAL A 108 -5.46 -2.35 10.16
N SER A 109 -5.33 -2.76 8.90
CA SER A 109 -6.42 -3.29 8.06
C SER A 109 -6.65 -4.80 8.21
N ARG A 110 -5.75 -5.52 8.89
CA ARG A 110 -5.80 -6.97 9.12
C ARG A 110 -7.12 -7.49 9.68
N PRO A 111 -7.75 -6.87 10.69
CA PRO A 111 -9.04 -7.36 11.17
C PRO A 111 -10.14 -7.24 10.11
N LEU A 112 -10.02 -6.33 9.12
CA LEU A 112 -11.05 -6.12 8.12
C LEU A 112 -11.14 -7.30 7.14
N TYR A 113 -10.00 -7.76 6.62
CA TYR A 113 -10.00 -8.86 5.65
C TYR A 113 -9.96 -10.26 6.29
N ARG A 114 -9.60 -10.39 7.57
CA ARG A 114 -9.61 -11.67 8.29
C ARG A 114 -10.96 -12.06 8.88
N ASN A 115 -11.92 -11.14 8.90
CA ASN A 115 -13.26 -11.37 9.45
C ASN A 115 -14.34 -11.18 8.37
N PRO A 116 -14.40 -12.06 7.34
CA PRO A 116 -15.32 -11.92 6.21
C PRO A 116 -16.80 -12.06 6.61
N ASP A 117 -17.10 -12.65 7.77
CA ASP A 117 -18.46 -12.70 8.34
C ASP A 117 -18.93 -11.33 8.87
N ARG A 118 -18.01 -10.35 9.00
CA ARG A 118 -18.27 -9.03 9.58
C ARG A 118 -18.08 -7.90 8.58
N TYR A 119 -17.01 -7.98 7.79
CA TYR A 119 -16.65 -6.92 6.85
C TYR A 119 -16.70 -7.44 5.42
N SER A 120 -17.38 -6.70 4.57
CA SER A 120 -17.38 -6.91 3.14
C SER A 120 -16.07 -6.41 2.53
N VAL A 121 -15.45 -7.26 1.71
CA VAL A 121 -14.13 -6.99 1.12
C VAL A 121 -14.21 -7.03 -0.40
N LYS A 122 -13.63 -6.04 -1.06
CA LYS A 122 -13.41 -6.04 -2.52
C LYS A 122 -11.92 -5.99 -2.82
N TYR A 123 -11.48 -6.86 -3.72
CA TYR A 123 -10.14 -6.79 -4.28
C TYR A 123 -10.17 -6.26 -5.70
N LEU A 124 -9.35 -5.25 -6.00
CA LEU A 124 -9.20 -4.77 -7.37
C LEU A 124 -8.51 -5.84 -8.22
N PRO A 125 -8.97 -6.06 -9.46
CA PRO A 125 -8.27 -6.94 -10.38
C PRO A 125 -6.97 -6.28 -10.83
N THR A 126 -5.90 -7.06 -10.97
CA THR A 126 -4.62 -6.59 -11.52
C THR A 126 -4.60 -6.74 -13.04
N PRO A 127 -4.55 -5.64 -13.81
CA PRO A 127 -4.40 -5.68 -15.26
C PRO A 127 -3.11 -6.39 -15.68
N GLU A 128 -3.11 -7.02 -16.86
CA GLU A 128 -1.94 -7.76 -17.39
C GLU A 128 -0.67 -6.89 -17.45
N ALA A 129 -0.82 -5.61 -17.84
CA ALA A 129 0.27 -4.65 -17.92
C ALA A 129 0.93 -4.37 -16.55
N GLN A 130 0.18 -4.56 -15.46
CA GLN A 130 0.59 -4.28 -14.08
C GLN A 130 1.12 -5.54 -13.36
N ARG A 131 1.08 -6.72 -14.02
CA ARG A 131 1.54 -7.96 -13.41
C ARG A 131 3.05 -8.00 -13.23
N GLY A 132 3.49 -8.27 -12.00
CA GLY A 132 4.89 -8.33 -11.60
C GLY A 132 5.14 -9.12 -10.30
N PRO A 133 4.82 -10.43 -10.25
CA PRO A 133 4.85 -11.23 -9.01
C PRO A 133 6.18 -11.33 -8.28
N ASN A 134 7.28 -11.09 -8.98
CA ASN A 134 8.64 -11.20 -8.45
C ASN A 134 9.33 -9.83 -8.35
N MET A 135 8.56 -8.74 -8.45
CA MET A 135 9.08 -7.37 -8.42
C MET A 135 8.75 -6.71 -7.08
N SER A 136 9.71 -5.97 -6.55
CA SER A 136 9.52 -5.16 -5.36
C SER A 136 10.19 -3.81 -5.52
N VAL A 137 9.44 -2.77 -5.16
CA VAL A 137 9.87 -1.37 -5.12
C VAL A 137 9.53 -0.71 -3.77
N THR A 138 9.43 -1.50 -2.70
CA THR A 138 9.47 -1.02 -1.31
C THR A 138 10.87 -0.50 -0.95
N LEU A 139 11.08 0.10 0.22
CA LEU A 139 12.35 0.68 0.66
C LEU A 139 12.74 0.16 2.06
N ASP A 140 13.12 -1.11 2.13
CA ASP A 140 13.53 -1.76 3.38
C ASP A 140 15.05 -1.94 3.50
N THR A 141 15.72 -2.12 2.35
CA THR A 141 17.14 -2.46 2.28
C THR A 141 17.93 -1.52 1.34
N PRO A 142 19.27 -1.48 1.44
CA PRO A 142 20.10 -0.79 0.47
C PRO A 142 19.90 -1.26 -0.97
N GLN A 143 19.60 -2.54 -1.17
CA GLN A 143 19.30 -3.14 -2.47
C GLN A 143 17.98 -2.62 -3.04
N ASP A 144 16.96 -2.48 -2.19
CA ASP A 144 15.71 -1.86 -2.59
C ASP A 144 15.91 -0.40 -3.04
N HIS A 145 16.71 0.36 -2.28
CA HIS A 145 17.09 1.72 -2.67
C HIS A 145 17.79 1.76 -4.04
N GLN A 146 18.65 0.80 -4.36
CA GLN A 146 19.30 0.72 -5.68
C GLN A 146 18.28 0.51 -6.81
N VAL A 147 17.31 -0.39 -6.61
CA VAL A 147 16.22 -0.63 -7.57
C VAL A 147 15.39 0.64 -7.77
N ILE A 148 14.95 1.27 -6.69
CA ILE A 148 14.18 2.53 -6.72
C ILE A 148 14.95 3.62 -7.48
N CYS A 149 16.23 3.81 -7.18
CA CYS A 149 17.06 4.80 -7.86
C CYS A 149 17.20 4.51 -9.36
N ALA A 150 17.37 3.23 -9.75
CA ALA A 150 17.46 2.84 -11.16
C ALA A 150 16.17 3.16 -11.92
N VAL A 151 15.01 2.81 -11.34
CA VAL A 151 13.70 3.12 -11.92
C VAL A 151 13.49 4.63 -12.04
N MET A 152 13.74 5.39 -10.97
CA MET A 152 13.61 6.84 -10.96
C MET A 152 14.53 7.52 -11.98
N ALA A 153 15.78 7.09 -12.08
CA ALA A 153 16.75 7.66 -13.03
C ALA A 153 16.37 7.39 -14.49
N ALA A 154 15.74 6.24 -14.76
CA ALA A 154 15.31 5.87 -16.11
C ALA A 154 14.00 6.57 -16.53
N LEU A 155 13.00 6.61 -15.64
CA LEU A 155 11.65 7.04 -16.02
C LEU A 155 11.40 8.52 -15.75
N SER A 156 11.85 9.04 -14.60
CA SER A 156 11.49 10.40 -14.16
C SER A 156 11.94 11.54 -15.11
N PRO A 157 13.07 11.47 -15.83
CA PRO A 157 13.49 12.56 -16.72
C PRO A 157 12.56 12.77 -17.92
N GLU A 158 11.98 11.69 -18.46
CA GLU A 158 11.11 11.74 -19.64
C GLU A 158 9.62 11.75 -19.26
N LYS A 159 9.27 11.04 -18.18
CA LYS A 159 7.91 10.85 -17.70
C LYS A 159 7.87 10.96 -16.16
N PRO A 160 7.84 12.17 -15.59
CA PRO A 160 7.85 12.37 -14.13
C PRO A 160 6.59 11.83 -13.43
N ASP A 161 5.52 11.59 -14.19
CA ASP A 161 4.24 11.00 -13.80
C ASP A 161 4.13 9.55 -14.31
N PHE A 162 5.24 8.80 -14.28
CA PHE A 162 5.24 7.39 -14.67
C PHE A 162 4.29 6.59 -13.76
N THR A 163 3.69 5.56 -14.36
CA THR A 163 2.67 4.70 -13.76
C THR A 163 3.28 3.37 -13.32
N ILE A 164 2.50 2.56 -12.61
CA ILE A 164 2.87 1.17 -12.31
C ILE A 164 3.19 0.37 -13.59
N GLU A 165 2.53 0.67 -14.71
CA GLU A 165 2.76 -0.01 -16.00
C GLU A 165 4.13 0.32 -16.58
N ASP A 166 4.58 1.58 -16.44
CA ASP A 166 5.91 1.99 -16.88
C ASP A 166 6.99 1.32 -16.03
N VAL A 167 6.79 1.24 -14.71
CA VAL A 167 7.71 0.57 -13.78
C VAL A 167 7.81 -0.93 -14.11
N VAL A 168 6.66 -1.59 -14.30
CA VAL A 168 6.62 -3.01 -14.68
C VAL A 168 7.28 -3.24 -16.02
N ALA A 169 7.01 -2.41 -17.03
CA ALA A 169 7.63 -2.51 -18.36
C ALA A 169 9.16 -2.34 -18.27
N TYR A 170 9.62 -1.34 -17.51
CA TYR A 170 11.05 -1.11 -17.30
C TYR A 170 11.74 -2.30 -16.62
N LEU A 171 11.18 -2.82 -15.53
CA LEU A 171 11.76 -3.95 -14.79
C LEU A 171 11.71 -5.27 -15.58
N LYS A 172 10.68 -5.46 -16.44
CA LYS A 172 10.63 -6.60 -17.39
C LYS A 172 11.76 -6.53 -18.41
N ALA A 173 12.05 -5.33 -18.93
CA ALA A 173 13.13 -5.11 -19.88
C ALA A 173 14.54 -5.19 -19.24
N HIS A 174 14.65 -4.88 -17.95
CA HIS A 174 15.91 -4.79 -17.20
C HIS A 174 15.93 -5.78 -16.02
N SER A 175 15.86 -7.07 -16.36
CA SER A 175 15.80 -8.16 -15.36
C SER A 175 16.96 -8.16 -14.36
N GLU A 176 18.12 -7.63 -14.73
CA GLU A 176 19.28 -7.44 -13.86
C GLU A 176 19.01 -6.48 -12.70
N ILE A 177 18.17 -5.45 -12.91
CA ILE A 177 17.74 -4.53 -11.86
C ILE A 177 16.79 -5.26 -10.90
N CYS A 178 15.81 -5.99 -11.44
CA CYS A 178 14.88 -6.77 -10.63
C CYS A 178 15.59 -7.80 -9.72
N ARG A 179 16.71 -8.38 -10.17
CA ARG A 179 17.48 -9.36 -9.40
C ARG A 179 18.19 -8.77 -8.17
N ILE A 180 18.43 -7.45 -8.14
CA ILE A 180 19.19 -6.80 -7.06
C ILE A 180 18.56 -7.08 -5.68
N ASN A 181 17.23 -7.06 -5.61
CA ASN A 181 16.47 -7.26 -4.37
C ASN A 181 15.55 -8.49 -4.42
N GLN A 182 15.73 -9.39 -5.40
CA GLN A 182 14.83 -10.54 -5.59
C GLN A 182 14.95 -11.58 -4.46
N ASP A 183 16.17 -11.83 -3.97
CA ASP A 183 16.44 -12.87 -2.96
C ASP A 183 16.19 -12.39 -1.51
N ILE A 184 15.68 -11.18 -1.34
CA ILE A 184 15.34 -10.64 -0.01
C ILE A 184 14.11 -11.38 0.49
N GLY A 185 14.25 -12.05 1.64
CA GLY A 185 13.15 -12.73 2.32
C GLY A 185 12.13 -11.73 2.81
N ARG A 186 11.11 -11.45 2.01
CA ARG A 186 9.98 -10.59 2.37
C ARG A 186 8.96 -11.43 3.11
N VAL A 187 8.91 -11.25 4.42
CA VAL A 187 7.93 -11.90 5.27
C VAL A 187 6.78 -10.94 5.46
N LYS A 188 5.56 -11.40 5.21
CA LYS A 188 4.38 -10.68 5.68
C LYS A 188 4.39 -10.70 7.20
N VAL A 189 4.30 -9.54 7.83
CA VAL A 189 3.96 -9.42 9.25
C VAL A 189 2.43 -9.29 9.37
#